data_AF-A0A9D8ZYA9-F1
#
_entry.id   AF-A0A9D8ZYA9-F1
#
_cell.length_a   1.000
_cell.length_b   1.000
_cell.length_c   1.000
_cell.angle_alpha   90.00
_cell.angle_beta   90.00
_cell.angle_gamma   90.00
#
_symmetry.space_group_name_H-M   'P 1'
#
loop_
_entity.id
_entity.type
_entity.pdbx_description
1 polymer ?
#
loop_
_entity_poly.entity_id
_entity_poly.type
_entity_poly.pdbx_seq_one_letter_code
_entity_poly.pdbx_strand_id
1 'polypeptide(L)'
;MNREYDFTLKFSVPTGLEQEALESALFESGCDDAIIGLGQKGRLALNFTREAESAEKAMLSALQQVKKAVPEARLVEAGPDLVGISDMASLLNFSRQNMRKLIQTHLASFPLPVHEGASALWHLVDVLTWFSETQRRAIPTDLMDVAGVSMGVNLVREVRRVDHQLQAQLDSIA
;
A
#
# COMPACT_ATOMS: atom_id res chain seq x y z
N MET A 1 23.04 6.04 2.07
CA MET A 1 23.15 4.62 2.46
C MET A 1 21.84 3.98 2.05
N ASN A 2 21.89 2.93 1.26
CA ASN A 2 20.69 2.26 0.80
C ASN A 2 20.09 1.37 1.90
N ARG A 3 18.79 1.11 1.80
CA ARG A 3 18.01 0.19 2.64
C ARG A 3 17.10 -0.65 1.74
N GLU A 4 16.72 -1.80 2.24
CA GLU A 4 15.74 -2.68 1.62
C GLU A 4 14.33 -2.27 2.04
N TYR A 5 13.40 -2.25 1.09
CA TYR A 5 12.01 -1.89 1.31
C TYR A 5 11.09 -2.95 0.72
N ASP A 6 10.25 -3.54 1.57
CA ASP A 6 9.23 -4.51 1.16
C ASP A 6 7.90 -3.80 0.87
N PHE A 7 7.41 -3.91 -0.36
CA PHE A 7 6.12 -3.35 -0.74
C PHE A 7 5.48 -4.13 -1.88
N THR A 8 4.16 -4.05 -1.98
CA THR A 8 3.40 -4.71 -3.04
C THR A 8 2.73 -3.68 -3.93
N LEU A 9 2.92 -3.81 -5.24
CA LEU A 9 2.18 -3.06 -6.25
C LEU A 9 1.20 -3.98 -6.97
N LYS A 10 -0.08 -3.62 -6.96
CA LYS A 10 -1.15 -4.35 -7.63
C LYS A 10 -1.63 -3.58 -8.85
N PHE A 11 -1.80 -4.27 -9.97
CA PHE A 11 -2.18 -3.70 -11.25
C PHE A 11 -3.36 -4.45 -11.86
N SER A 12 -4.16 -3.71 -12.63
CA SER A 12 -5.07 -4.25 -13.63
C SER A 12 -4.29 -4.38 -14.94
N VAL A 13 -4.33 -5.55 -15.53
CA VAL A 13 -3.64 -5.88 -16.80
C VAL A 13 -4.60 -6.58 -17.76
N PRO A 14 -4.32 -6.63 -19.07
CA PRO A 14 -5.09 -7.43 -20.01
C PRO A 14 -5.13 -8.91 -19.60
N THR A 15 -6.24 -9.60 -19.88
CA THR A 15 -6.45 -11.00 -19.46
C THR A 15 -5.70 -12.04 -20.30
N GLY A 16 -5.01 -11.62 -21.36
CA GLY A 16 -4.30 -12.48 -22.32
C GLY A 16 -2.80 -12.25 -22.35
N LEU A 17 -2.20 -11.76 -21.25
CA LEU A 17 -0.74 -11.67 -21.16
C LEU A 17 -0.15 -13.07 -21.01
N GLU A 18 0.76 -13.43 -21.92
CA GLU A 18 1.56 -14.65 -21.83
C GLU A 18 2.55 -14.52 -20.66
N GLN A 19 2.52 -15.49 -19.75
CA GLN A 19 3.24 -15.41 -18.47
C GLN A 19 4.76 -15.32 -18.68
N GLU A 20 5.34 -16.17 -19.52
CA GLU A 20 6.79 -16.17 -19.79
C GLU A 20 7.28 -14.85 -20.41
N ALA A 21 6.47 -14.26 -21.30
CA ALA A 21 6.78 -12.98 -21.92
C ALA A 21 6.69 -11.83 -20.91
N LEU A 22 5.71 -11.88 -20.00
CA LEU A 22 5.56 -10.92 -18.91
C LEU A 22 6.73 -10.99 -17.93
N GLU A 23 7.10 -12.21 -17.51
CA GLU A 23 8.24 -12.44 -16.61
C GLU A 23 9.54 -11.90 -17.22
N SER A 24 9.79 -12.22 -18.50
CA SER A 24 10.96 -11.73 -19.23
C SER A 24 10.98 -10.21 -19.33
N ALA A 25 9.86 -9.58 -19.71
CA ALA A 25 9.77 -8.13 -19.84
C ALA A 25 9.96 -7.39 -18.50
N LEU A 26 9.45 -7.95 -17.40
CA LEU A 26 9.65 -7.41 -16.05
C LEU A 26 11.11 -7.54 -15.61
N PHE A 27 11.72 -8.71 -15.84
CA PHE A 27 13.12 -8.95 -15.55
C PHE A 27 14.04 -7.99 -16.32
N GLU A 28 13.85 -7.86 -17.64
CA GLU A 28 14.63 -6.95 -18.49
C GLU A 28 14.46 -5.47 -18.12
N SER A 29 13.31 -5.13 -17.53
CA SER A 29 13.05 -3.77 -17.04
C SER A 29 13.65 -3.48 -15.67
N GLY A 30 14.28 -4.47 -15.02
CA GLY A 30 14.90 -4.35 -13.69
C GLY A 30 13.91 -4.53 -12.53
N CYS A 31 12.90 -5.37 -12.71
CA CYS A 31 12.01 -5.88 -11.65
C CYS A 31 12.37 -7.33 -11.28
N ASP A 32 13.68 -7.64 -11.21
CA ASP A 32 14.22 -8.94 -10.82
C ASP A 32 14.17 -9.19 -9.29
N ASP A 33 13.86 -8.15 -8.53
CA ASP A 33 13.68 -8.12 -7.09
C ASP A 33 12.21 -8.27 -6.64
N ALA A 34 11.33 -8.73 -7.54
CA ALA A 34 9.90 -8.86 -7.29
C ALA A 34 9.38 -10.28 -7.49
N ILE A 35 8.56 -10.74 -6.55
CA ILE A 35 7.76 -11.95 -6.71
C ILE A 35 6.48 -11.60 -7.48
N ILE A 36 6.25 -12.32 -8.59
CA ILE A 36 5.10 -12.14 -9.48
C ILE A 36 3.92 -12.98 -8.99
N GLY A 37 2.77 -12.34 -8.79
CA GLY A 37 1.50 -12.96 -8.41
C GLY A 37 0.42 -12.76 -9.46
N LEU A 38 -0.02 -13.85 -10.09
CA LEU A 38 -1.08 -13.90 -11.11
C LEU A 38 -2.35 -14.62 -10.61
N GLY A 39 -2.69 -14.46 -9.33
CA GLY A 39 -3.77 -15.23 -8.68
C GLY A 39 -5.19 -14.94 -9.20
N GLN A 40 -5.40 -13.88 -9.98
CA GLN A 40 -6.69 -13.53 -10.57
C GLN A 40 -6.52 -13.04 -12.01
N LYS A 41 -7.40 -13.47 -12.92
CA LYS A 41 -7.37 -13.03 -14.32
C LYS A 41 -7.46 -11.51 -14.42
N GLY A 42 -6.56 -10.92 -15.20
CA GLY A 42 -6.48 -9.46 -15.38
C GLY A 42 -5.96 -8.70 -14.16
N ARG A 43 -5.32 -9.39 -13.21
CA ARG A 43 -4.62 -8.80 -12.07
C ARG A 43 -3.18 -9.28 -12.03
N LEU A 44 -2.29 -8.34 -11.76
CA LEU A 44 -0.87 -8.57 -11.55
C LEU A 44 -0.50 -7.98 -10.19
N ALA A 45 0.02 -8.79 -9.29
CA ALA A 45 0.64 -8.33 -8.06
C ALA A 45 2.15 -8.53 -8.15
N LEU A 46 2.90 -7.53 -7.73
CA LEU A 46 4.37 -7.58 -7.67
C LEU A 46 4.77 -7.25 -6.24
N ASN A 47 5.32 -8.23 -5.54
CA ASN A 47 5.85 -8.07 -4.20
C ASN A 47 7.35 -7.84 -4.28
N PHE A 48 7.76 -6.58 -4.11
CA PHE A 48 9.16 -6.14 -4.21
C PHE A 48 9.85 -6.24 -2.86
N THR A 49 11.13 -6.61 -2.91
CA THR A 49 12.10 -6.44 -1.84
C THR A 49 13.25 -5.61 -2.43
N ARG A 50 13.10 -4.28 -2.41
CA ARG A 50 13.89 -3.37 -3.23
C ARG A 50 14.88 -2.54 -2.44
N GLU A 51 16.13 -2.54 -2.88
CA GLU A 51 17.16 -1.67 -2.32
C GLU A 51 17.09 -0.24 -2.91
N ALA A 52 17.01 0.78 -2.07
CA ALA A 52 17.05 2.18 -2.49
C ALA A 52 17.50 3.13 -1.37
N GLU A 53 17.74 4.40 -1.72
CA GLU A 53 18.04 5.45 -0.73
C GLU A 53 16.82 5.86 0.12
N SER A 54 15.59 5.64 -0.39
CA SER A 54 14.33 5.92 0.31
C SER A 54 13.19 5.03 -0.21
N ALA A 55 12.16 4.82 0.61
CA ALA A 55 10.95 4.09 0.20
C ALA A 55 10.27 4.73 -1.03
N GLU A 56 10.29 6.07 -1.10
CA GLU A 56 9.77 6.82 -2.25
C GLU A 56 10.53 6.47 -3.54
N LYS A 57 11.87 6.49 -3.50
CA LYS A 57 12.69 6.12 -4.67
C LYS A 57 12.51 4.65 -5.04
N ALA A 58 12.39 3.75 -4.06
CA ALA A 58 12.12 2.34 -4.29
C ALA A 58 10.80 2.15 -5.06
N MET A 59 9.71 2.77 -4.58
CA MET A 59 8.39 2.61 -5.17
C MET A 59 8.25 3.31 -6.52
N LEU A 60 8.78 4.53 -6.67
CA LEU A 60 8.74 5.27 -7.93
C LEU A 60 9.53 4.58 -9.03
N SER A 61 10.73 4.05 -8.71
CA SER A 61 11.51 3.28 -9.68
C SER A 61 10.77 2.01 -10.11
N ALA A 62 10.14 1.30 -9.16
CA ALA A 62 9.35 0.10 -9.45
C ALA A 62 8.16 0.42 -10.36
N LEU A 63 7.41 1.47 -10.05
CA LEU A 63 6.30 1.94 -10.88
C LEU A 63 6.74 2.28 -12.31
N GLN A 64 7.89 2.96 -12.46
CA GLN A 64 8.44 3.30 -13.77
C GLN A 64 8.85 2.07 -14.58
N GLN A 65 9.51 1.09 -13.94
CA GLN A 65 9.96 -0.13 -14.61
C GLN A 65 8.78 -1.02 -14.99
N VAL A 66 7.79 -1.19 -14.11
CA VAL A 66 6.54 -1.91 -14.45
C VAL A 66 5.82 -1.23 -15.60
N LYS A 67 5.78 0.10 -15.64
CA LYS A 67 5.15 0.83 -16.75
C LYS A 67 5.89 0.65 -18.08
N LYS A 68 7.21 0.45 -18.05
CA LYS A 68 8.01 0.13 -19.24
C LYS A 68 7.76 -1.31 -19.70
N ALA A 69 7.78 -2.27 -18.78
CA ALA A 69 7.54 -3.68 -19.06
C ALA A 69 6.11 -3.95 -19.56
N VAL A 70 5.13 -3.31 -18.93
CA VAL A 70 3.70 -3.51 -19.20
C VAL A 70 3.02 -2.15 -19.36
N PRO A 71 3.10 -1.52 -20.54
CA PRO A 71 2.52 -0.20 -20.78
C PRO A 71 1.02 -0.11 -20.52
N GLU A 72 0.29 -1.21 -20.64
CA GLU A 72 -1.15 -1.28 -20.39
C GLU A 72 -1.52 -1.46 -18.91
N ALA A 73 -0.53 -1.73 -18.03
CA ALA A 73 -0.78 -1.87 -16.61
C ALA A 73 -1.33 -0.57 -16.02
N ARG A 74 -2.42 -0.71 -15.28
CA ARG A 74 -3.04 0.37 -14.49
C ARG A 74 -2.90 0.04 -13.02
N LEU A 75 -2.24 0.91 -12.26
CA LEU A 75 -2.08 0.74 -10.82
C LEU A 75 -3.46 0.69 -10.15
N VAL A 76 -3.69 -0.38 -9.40
CA VAL A 76 -4.89 -0.61 -8.58
C VAL A 76 -4.63 -0.20 -7.14
N GLU A 77 -3.47 -0.53 -6.60
CA GLU A 77 -3.12 -0.28 -5.19
C GLU A 77 -1.61 -0.41 -4.98
N ALA A 78 -1.03 0.45 -4.15
CA ALA A 78 0.27 0.24 -3.51
C ALA A 78 0.05 -0.15 -2.04
N GLY A 79 0.82 -1.10 -1.53
CA GLY A 79 0.72 -1.53 -0.15
C GLY A 79 2.06 -1.87 0.49
N PRO A 80 2.09 -1.99 1.83
CA PRO A 80 0.92 -1.94 2.71
C PRO A 80 0.40 -0.51 2.98
N ASP A 81 -0.91 -0.29 2.82
CA ASP A 81 -1.60 0.97 3.15
C ASP A 81 -2.98 0.69 3.73
N LEU A 82 -3.95 0.30 2.91
CA LEU A 82 -5.31 -0.01 3.38
C LEU A 82 -5.32 -1.37 4.09
N VAL A 83 -5.43 -1.34 5.42
CA VAL A 83 -5.33 -2.52 6.28
C VAL A 83 -6.59 -2.75 7.10
N GLY A 84 -7.03 -4.00 7.17
CA GLY A 84 -8.05 -4.45 8.11
C GLY A 84 -7.45 -4.92 9.44
N ILE A 85 -8.30 -5.36 10.37
CA ILE A 85 -7.87 -5.86 11.69
C ILE A 85 -6.89 -7.04 11.57
N SER A 86 -7.12 -7.93 10.62
CA SER A 86 -6.25 -9.10 10.40
C SER A 86 -4.87 -8.68 9.88
N ASP A 87 -4.82 -7.74 8.94
CA ASP A 87 -3.57 -7.25 8.35
C ASP A 87 -2.74 -6.50 9.40
N MET A 88 -3.38 -5.59 10.16
CA MET A 88 -2.76 -4.90 11.29
C MET A 88 -2.21 -5.89 12.33
N ALA A 89 -3.00 -6.92 12.66
CA ALA A 89 -2.58 -7.94 13.61
C ALA A 89 -1.34 -8.69 13.11
N SER A 90 -1.29 -9.07 11.84
CA SER A 90 -0.13 -9.72 11.24
C SER A 90 1.10 -8.80 11.25
N LEU A 91 0.97 -7.56 10.76
CA LEU A 91 2.07 -6.59 10.67
C LEU A 91 2.63 -6.21 12.03
N LEU A 92 1.78 -6.15 13.06
CA LEU A 92 2.15 -5.77 14.42
C LEU A 92 2.38 -6.96 15.35
N ASN A 93 2.46 -8.19 14.84
CA ASN A 93 2.66 -9.42 15.63
C ASN A 93 1.68 -9.55 16.81
N PHE A 94 0.41 -9.26 16.55
CA PHE A 94 -0.69 -9.45 17.48
C PHE A 94 -1.66 -10.52 16.98
N SER A 95 -2.47 -11.07 17.89
CA SER A 95 -3.63 -11.84 17.46
C SER A 95 -4.74 -10.90 16.99
N ARG A 96 -5.58 -11.37 16.06
CA ARG A 96 -6.76 -10.62 15.59
C ARG A 96 -7.68 -10.20 16.74
N GLN A 97 -7.85 -11.06 17.74
CA GLN A 97 -8.65 -10.78 18.94
C GLN A 97 -8.01 -9.68 19.80
N ASN A 98 -6.69 -9.70 19.95
CA ASN A 98 -5.96 -8.65 20.68
C ASN A 98 -6.12 -7.29 19.98
N MET A 99 -5.91 -7.23 18.67
CA MET A 99 -6.09 -5.99 17.90
C MET A 99 -7.52 -5.45 18.03
N ARG A 100 -8.54 -6.31 17.91
CA ARG A 100 -9.93 -5.89 18.09
C ARG A 100 -10.18 -5.31 19.48
N LYS A 101 -9.70 -5.97 20.53
CA LYS A 101 -9.86 -5.50 21.92
C LYS A 101 -9.16 -4.16 22.13
N LEU A 102 -7.96 -3.98 21.56
CA LEU A 102 -7.19 -2.75 21.65
C LEU A 102 -7.95 -1.58 21.00
N ILE A 103 -8.46 -1.74 19.78
CA ILE A 103 -9.25 -0.72 19.09
C ILE A 103 -10.46 -0.34 19.96
N GLN A 104 -11.20 -1.32 20.49
CA GLN A 104 -12.35 -1.08 21.36
C GLN A 104 -11.99 -0.35 22.65
N THR A 105 -10.82 -0.62 23.22
CA THR A 105 -10.35 0.04 24.45
C THR A 105 -9.95 1.49 24.19
N HIS A 106 -9.46 1.79 23.00
CA HIS A 106 -8.91 3.09 22.61
C HIS A 106 -9.75 3.84 21.57
N LEU A 107 -11.05 3.53 21.46
CA LEU A 107 -11.98 4.09 20.45
C LEU A 107 -11.87 5.62 20.29
N ALA A 108 -11.69 6.36 21.39
CA ALA A 108 -11.64 7.81 21.37
C ALA A 108 -10.33 8.40 20.78
N SER A 109 -9.25 7.60 20.76
CA SER A 109 -7.92 8.04 20.32
C SER A 109 -7.40 7.28 19.10
N PHE A 110 -7.92 6.08 18.84
CA PHE A 110 -7.49 5.25 17.72
C PHE A 110 -7.91 5.93 16.40
N PRO A 111 -7.10 5.83 15.33
CA PRO A 111 -7.43 6.45 14.05
C PRO A 111 -8.81 6.04 13.54
N LEU A 112 -9.50 6.99 12.90
CA LEU A 112 -10.77 6.70 12.26
C LEU A 112 -10.54 5.83 11.01
N PRO A 113 -11.44 4.88 10.74
CA PRO A 113 -11.36 4.09 9.51
C PRO A 113 -11.68 4.97 8.31
N VAL A 114 -10.98 4.73 7.20
CA VAL A 114 -11.27 5.37 5.89
C VAL A 114 -12.43 4.69 5.16
N HIS A 115 -12.74 3.46 5.56
CA HIS A 115 -13.91 2.74 5.09
C HIS A 115 -14.52 1.98 6.26
N GLU A 116 -15.84 2.10 6.42
CA GLU A 116 -16.61 1.36 7.40
C GLU A 116 -17.76 0.63 6.70
N GLY A 117 -17.65 -0.70 6.63
CA GLY A 117 -18.63 -1.58 5.99
C GLY A 117 -18.62 -2.96 6.64
N ALA A 118 -18.74 -4.03 5.84
CA ALA A 118 -18.59 -5.40 6.36
C ALA A 118 -17.22 -5.65 7.01
N SER A 119 -16.20 -4.90 6.60
CA SER A 119 -14.91 -4.80 7.27
C SER A 119 -14.46 -3.35 7.25
N ALA A 120 -13.90 -2.89 8.37
CA ALA A 120 -13.31 -1.56 8.46
C ALA A 120 -11.86 -1.58 7.95
N LEU A 121 -11.46 -0.51 7.27
CA LEU A 121 -10.11 -0.30 6.74
C LEU A 121 -9.53 1.01 7.26
N TRP A 122 -8.23 1.01 7.51
CA TRP A 122 -7.45 2.15 7.94
C TRP A 122 -6.25 2.36 7.03
N HIS A 123 -5.74 3.58 6.95
CA HIS A 123 -4.37 3.78 6.48
C HIS A 123 -3.40 3.26 7.54
N LEU A 124 -2.48 2.40 7.11
CA LEU A 124 -1.51 1.77 7.99
C LEU A 124 -0.65 2.82 8.69
N VAL A 125 -0.23 3.87 7.99
CA VAL A 125 0.63 4.93 8.56
C VAL A 125 -0.02 5.63 9.75
N ASP A 126 -1.34 5.84 9.75
CA ASP A 126 -2.06 6.44 10.87
C ASP A 126 -2.06 5.51 12.08
N VAL A 127 -2.27 4.22 11.83
CA VAL A 127 -2.24 3.18 12.87
C VAL A 127 -0.84 3.08 13.48
N LEU A 128 0.20 3.03 12.65
CA LEU A 128 1.59 2.96 13.10
C LEU A 128 1.98 4.20 13.91
N THR A 129 1.58 5.39 13.45
CA THR A 129 1.80 6.66 14.16
C THR A 129 1.14 6.60 15.54
N TRP A 130 -0.12 6.18 15.61
CA TRP A 130 -0.83 6.02 16.87
C TRP A 130 -0.14 5.03 17.83
N PHE A 131 0.37 3.90 17.33
CA PHE A 131 1.14 2.95 18.14
C PHE A 131 2.45 3.54 18.65
N SER A 132 3.14 4.31 17.82
CA SER A 132 4.38 4.97 18.21
C SER A 132 4.15 6.02 19.30
N GLU A 133 3.14 6.88 19.12
CA GLU A 133 2.89 8.02 20.01
C GLU A 133 2.15 7.62 21.29
N THR A 134 1.09 6.84 21.17
CA THR A 134 0.19 6.52 22.30
C THR A 134 0.65 5.29 23.07
N GLN A 135 1.11 4.25 22.36
CA GLN A 135 1.54 2.99 22.98
C GLN A 135 3.05 2.94 23.22
N ARG A 136 3.81 3.97 22.77
CA ARG A 136 5.28 4.04 22.86
C ARG A 136 5.97 2.81 22.28
N ARG A 137 5.35 2.21 21.26
CA ARG A 137 5.89 1.02 20.60
C ARG A 137 6.93 1.44 19.57
N ALA A 138 8.07 0.77 19.56
CA ALA A 138 9.04 0.91 18.49
C ALA A 138 8.45 0.37 17.17
N ILE A 139 8.35 1.24 16.17
CA ILE A 139 7.95 0.88 14.81
C ILE A 139 9.20 0.93 13.92
N PRO A 140 9.47 -0.10 13.11
CA PRO A 140 10.55 -0.06 12.13
C PRO A 140 10.38 1.12 11.17
N THR A 141 11.43 1.90 10.96
CA THR A 141 11.38 3.15 10.15
C THR A 141 11.04 2.85 8.69
N ASP A 142 11.62 1.80 8.14
CA ASP A 142 11.31 1.19 6.85
C ASP A 142 9.82 0.87 6.68
N LEU A 143 9.18 0.24 7.68
CA LEU A 143 7.74 -0.02 7.63
C LEU A 143 6.91 1.27 7.62
N MET A 144 7.30 2.25 8.44
CA MET A 144 6.63 3.57 8.49
C MET A 144 6.76 4.30 7.15
N ASP A 145 7.97 4.33 6.59
CA ASP A 145 8.29 4.98 5.32
C ASP A 145 7.49 4.35 4.17
N VAL A 146 7.46 3.02 4.08
CA VAL A 146 6.70 2.30 3.06
C VAL A 146 5.19 2.56 3.21
N ALA A 147 4.65 2.53 4.43
CA ALA A 147 3.24 2.80 4.66
C ALA A 147 2.85 4.22 4.22
N GLY A 148 3.67 5.21 4.58
CA GLY A 148 3.45 6.61 4.20
C GLY A 148 3.52 6.84 2.69
N VAL A 149 4.52 6.25 2.01
CA VAL A 149 4.64 6.35 0.55
C VAL A 149 3.50 5.61 -0.16
N SER A 150 3.12 4.43 0.31
CA SER A 150 2.00 3.65 -0.24
C SER A 150 0.69 4.44 -0.15
N MET A 151 0.42 5.05 1.01
CA MET A 151 -0.72 5.96 1.19
C MET A 151 -0.67 7.12 0.19
N GLY A 152 0.47 7.81 0.07
CA GLY A 152 0.64 8.91 -0.88
C GLY A 152 0.34 8.50 -2.33
N VAL A 153 0.84 7.34 -2.75
CA VAL A 153 0.58 6.79 -4.09
C VAL A 153 -0.92 6.49 -4.30
N ASN A 154 -1.57 5.90 -3.30
CA ASN A 154 -3.00 5.60 -3.36
C ASN A 154 -3.86 6.87 -3.40
N LEU A 155 -3.54 7.88 -2.57
CA LEU A 155 -4.25 9.15 -2.55
C LEU A 155 -4.09 9.91 -3.87
N VAL A 156 -2.87 10.03 -4.41
CA VAL A 156 -2.62 10.70 -5.70
C VAL A 156 -3.39 10.03 -6.84
N ARG A 157 -3.57 8.70 -6.80
CA ARG A 157 -4.42 7.97 -7.75
C ARG A 157 -5.89 8.42 -7.66
N GLU A 158 -6.42 8.57 -6.45
CA GLU A 158 -7.82 8.94 -6.22
C GLU A 158 -8.10 10.44 -6.44
N VAL A 159 -7.13 11.33 -6.22
CA VAL A 159 -7.27 12.78 -6.50
C VAL A 159 -7.75 13.05 -7.93
N ARG A 160 -7.34 12.22 -8.89
CA ARG A 160 -7.77 12.34 -10.30
C ARG A 160 -9.27 12.10 -10.52
N ARG A 161 -9.98 11.58 -9.52
CA ARG A 161 -11.42 11.30 -9.56
C ARG A 161 -12.25 12.33 -8.80
N VAL A 162 -11.60 13.26 -8.09
CA VAL A 162 -12.28 14.27 -7.28
C VAL A 162 -12.94 15.30 -8.20
N ASP A 163 -14.24 15.49 -8.01
CA ASP A 163 -14.96 16.64 -8.57
C ASP A 163 -14.61 17.88 -7.75
N HIS A 164 -13.96 18.85 -8.40
CA HIS A 164 -13.52 20.09 -7.77
C HIS A 164 -14.67 20.90 -7.14
N GLN A 165 -15.89 20.79 -7.67
CA GLN A 165 -17.04 21.48 -7.10
C GLN A 165 -17.48 20.84 -5.78
N LEU A 166 -17.53 19.50 -5.74
CA LEU A 166 -17.84 18.77 -4.51
C LEU A 166 -16.74 18.97 -3.46
N GLN A 167 -15.47 19.00 -3.87
CA GLN A 167 -14.34 19.28 -2.99
C GLN A 167 -14.50 20.63 -2.28
N ALA A 168 -14.74 21.71 -3.03
CA ALA A 168 -14.92 23.04 -2.45
C ALA A 168 -16.12 23.12 -1.49
N GLN A 169 -17.19 22.38 -1.75
CA GLN A 169 -18.34 22.30 -0.86
C GLN A 169 -17.99 21.57 0.44
N LEU A 170 -17.29 20.44 0.37
CA LEU A 170 -16.87 19.69 1.56
C LEU A 170 -15.89 20.49 2.43
N ASP A 171 -14.92 21.17 1.83
CA ASP A 171 -13.95 22.01 2.54
C ASP A 171 -14.61 23.19 3.28
N SER A 172 -15.80 23.61 2.84
CA SER A 172 -16.56 24.67 3.53
C SER A 172 -17.38 24.18 4.74
N ILE A 173 -17.54 22.87 4.88
CA ILE A 173 -18.34 22.22 5.94
C ILE A 173 -17.43 21.68 7.05
N ALA A 174 -16.20 21.28 6.71
CA ALA A 174 -15.19 20.76 7.63
C ALA A 174 -14.57 21.85 8.51
#